data_AF-A0A965H4L3-F1
#
_entry.id   AF-A0A965H4L3-F1
#
_cell.length_a   1.000
_cell.length_b   1.000
_cell.length_c   1.000
_cell.angle_alpha   90.00
_cell.angle_beta   90.00
_cell.angle_gamma   90.00
#
_symmetry.space_group_name_H-M   'P 1'
#
loop_
_entity.id
_entity.type
_entity.pdbx_description
1 polymer ?
#
loop_
_entity_poly.entity_id
_entity_poly.type
_entity_poly.pdbx_seq_one_letter_code
_entity_poly.pdbx_strand_id
1 'polypeptide(L)'
;LNVLLSFAQFEREVTGERIRDKIAASKAKGMWMGGPLPLGYDVRDRLLIVNDTEAKLVRRIFDDFVTLRSATLMAKAYGAEGAVTKSGKPFTKQTLYKMLHNRMYLGEIVHKGQSFPGQHQAIVTQAQWDAVHALIATDGIERRRETKDRQRDPVLLRSLLFTPDGERLVPSYTVKKGKTYRYYSPVKHRRLGAWASQHGALPAAAVEELVTQQIVAALSAPHLVQAVWDRIRESHPGLTEPEVVLPMRNLAGLWHQLFPAEQCRLARLLIERVVMADGGLEIIWRDLGWQALSAELRPGSIGAELQELEGAA
;
A
#
# COMPACT_ATOMS: atom_id res chain seq x y z
N LEU A 1 -37.26 -26.07 -49.70
CA LEU A 1 -37.16 -24.63 -50.04
C LEU A 1 -36.50 -23.91 -48.86
N ASN A 2 -35.16 -23.80 -48.83
CA ASN A 2 -34.38 -22.99 -47.87
C ASN A 2 -32.86 -22.90 -48.21
N VAL A 3 -32.43 -23.35 -49.39
CA VAL A 3 -31.01 -23.38 -49.78
C VAL A 3 -30.45 -21.97 -49.99
N LEU A 4 -31.24 -21.03 -50.53
CA LEU A 4 -30.81 -19.64 -50.76
C LEU A 4 -30.63 -18.84 -49.46
N LEU A 5 -31.48 -19.09 -48.46
CA LEU A 5 -31.36 -18.45 -47.15
C LEU A 5 -30.11 -18.96 -46.41
N SER A 6 -29.84 -20.27 -46.50
CA SER A 6 -28.62 -20.87 -45.97
C SER A 6 -27.35 -20.36 -46.67
N PHE A 7 -27.40 -20.11 -47.98
CA PHE A 7 -26.27 -19.55 -48.73
C PHE A 7 -26.01 -18.08 -48.38
N ALA A 8 -27.06 -17.25 -48.26
CA ALA A 8 -26.93 -15.87 -47.81
C ALA A 8 -26.38 -15.77 -46.37
N GLN A 9 -26.77 -16.71 -45.50
CA GLN A 9 -26.21 -16.80 -44.15
C GLN A 9 -24.74 -17.23 -44.18
N PHE A 10 -24.39 -18.24 -44.98
CA PHE A 10 -23.02 -18.71 -45.16
C PHE A 10 -22.09 -17.61 -45.70
N GLU A 11 -22.50 -16.87 -46.74
CA GLU A 11 -21.72 -15.76 -47.28
C GLU A 11 -21.50 -14.63 -46.26
N ARG A 12 -22.52 -14.35 -45.43
CA ARG A 12 -22.40 -13.36 -44.34
C ARG A 12 -21.41 -13.82 -43.27
N GLU A 13 -21.43 -15.10 -42.91
CA GLU A 13 -20.51 -15.68 -41.94
C GLU A 13 -19.06 -15.67 -42.46
N VAL A 14 -18.83 -16.09 -43.71
CA VAL A 14 -17.51 -16.10 -44.37
C VAL A 14 -16.97 -14.68 -44.56
N THR A 15 -17.81 -13.72 -44.93
CA THR A 15 -17.41 -12.31 -45.03
C THR A 15 -17.05 -11.75 -43.67
N GLY A 16 -17.84 -12.05 -42.63
CA GLY A 16 -17.55 -11.66 -41.26
C GLY A 16 -16.25 -12.27 -40.72
N GLU A 17 -15.93 -13.50 -41.09
CA GLU A 17 -14.66 -14.15 -40.77
C GLU A 17 -13.46 -13.46 -41.42
N ARG A 18 -13.52 -13.23 -42.74
CA ARG A 18 -12.46 -12.52 -43.47
C ARG A 18 -12.20 -11.11 -42.94
N ILE A 19 -13.25 -10.38 -42.54
CA ILE A 19 -13.11 -9.06 -41.92
C ILE A 19 -12.37 -9.19 -40.57
N ARG A 20 -12.72 -10.18 -39.75
CA ARG A 20 -12.05 -10.44 -38.47
C ARG A 20 -10.57 -10.77 -38.66
N ASP A 21 -10.23 -11.57 -39.65
CA ASP A 21 -8.85 -11.94 -39.95
C ASP A 21 -8.02 -10.74 -40.42
N LYS A 22 -8.60 -9.89 -41.28
CA LYS A 22 -7.95 -8.63 -41.69
C LYS A 22 -7.72 -7.69 -40.51
N ILE A 23 -8.68 -7.61 -39.57
CA ILE A 23 -8.52 -6.82 -38.33
C ILE A 23 -7.41 -7.40 -37.46
N ALA A 24 -7.37 -8.73 -37.29
CA ALA A 24 -6.33 -9.40 -36.51
C ALA A 24 -4.94 -9.15 -37.10
N ALA A 25 -4.78 -9.35 -38.42
CA ALA A 25 -3.53 -9.11 -39.13
C ALA A 25 -3.10 -7.63 -39.06
N SER A 26 -4.06 -6.69 -39.10
CA SER A 26 -3.79 -5.26 -38.98
C SER A 26 -3.33 -4.87 -37.57
N LYS A 27 -3.99 -5.42 -36.54
CA LYS A 27 -3.58 -5.22 -35.14
C LYS A 27 -2.23 -5.86 -34.82
N ALA A 28 -1.92 -7.00 -35.42
CA ALA A 28 -0.61 -7.64 -35.29
C ALA A 28 0.52 -6.79 -35.90
N LYS A 29 0.21 -5.96 -36.90
CA LYS A 29 1.11 -4.94 -37.47
C LYS A 29 1.15 -3.64 -36.66
N GLY A 30 0.52 -3.59 -35.49
CA GLY A 30 0.50 -2.42 -34.61
C GLY A 30 -0.41 -1.29 -35.06
N MET A 31 -1.33 -1.53 -36.02
CA MET A 31 -2.25 -0.50 -36.50
C MET A 31 -3.48 -0.39 -35.60
N TRP A 32 -3.92 0.85 -35.36
CA TRP A 32 -5.15 1.12 -34.62
C TRP A 32 -6.37 0.89 -35.51
N MET A 33 -7.16 -0.14 -35.19
CA MET A 33 -8.33 -0.57 -35.97
C MET A 33 -9.66 -0.08 -35.37
N GLY A 34 -9.66 1.09 -34.71
CA GLY A 34 -10.84 1.69 -34.10
C GLY A 34 -11.20 1.16 -32.71
N GLY A 35 -12.32 1.69 -32.17
CA GLY A 35 -12.80 1.44 -30.81
C GLY A 35 -12.82 2.72 -29.96
N PRO A 36 -13.14 2.62 -28.65
CA PRO A 36 -13.08 3.76 -27.74
C PRO A 36 -11.67 4.34 -27.68
N LEU A 37 -11.53 5.63 -27.99
CA LEU A 37 -10.27 6.35 -27.96
C LEU A 37 -9.79 6.50 -26.50
N PRO A 38 -8.60 5.98 -26.13
CA PRO A 38 -8.06 6.18 -24.80
C PRO A 38 -7.73 7.66 -24.57
N LEU A 39 -7.93 8.13 -23.34
CA LEU A 39 -7.49 9.46 -22.89
C LEU A 39 -5.97 9.59 -23.13
N GLY A 40 -5.48 10.74 -23.59
CA GLY A 40 -4.04 10.92 -23.85
C GLY A 40 -3.64 10.75 -25.31
N TYR A 41 -4.56 10.25 -26.15
CA TYR A 41 -4.34 10.11 -27.59
C TYR A 41 -5.44 10.82 -28.38
N ASP A 42 -5.06 11.32 -29.55
CA ASP A 42 -5.94 11.74 -30.63
C ASP A 42 -5.71 10.87 -31.87
N VAL A 43 -6.69 10.84 -32.77
CA VAL A 43 -6.60 10.07 -34.02
C VAL A 43 -6.30 11.01 -35.16
N ARG A 44 -5.21 10.78 -35.89
CA ARG A 44 -4.96 11.40 -37.20
C ARG A 44 -4.51 10.33 -38.17
N ASP A 45 -5.10 10.30 -39.38
CA ASP A 45 -4.75 9.34 -40.43
C ASP A 45 -4.76 7.87 -39.98
N ARG A 46 -5.71 7.52 -39.09
CA ARG A 46 -5.85 6.18 -38.46
C ARG A 46 -4.69 5.78 -37.53
N LEU A 47 -3.85 6.74 -37.14
CA LEU A 47 -2.78 6.58 -36.15
C LEU A 47 -3.17 7.29 -34.85
N LEU A 48 -2.78 6.68 -33.72
CA LEU A 48 -2.89 7.32 -32.42
C LEU A 48 -1.68 8.23 -32.22
N ILE A 49 -1.93 9.51 -31.99
CA ILE A 49 -0.92 10.53 -31.72
C ILE A 49 -1.12 11.03 -30.30
N VAL A 50 -0.03 11.22 -29.57
CA VAL A 50 -0.07 11.69 -28.19
C VAL A 50 -0.64 13.11 -28.14
N ASN A 51 -1.64 13.30 -27.29
CA ASN A 51 -2.14 14.61 -26.90
C ASN A 51 -1.45 14.99 -25.58
N ASP A 52 -0.50 15.93 -25.61
CA ASP A 52 0.33 16.23 -24.44
C ASP A 52 -0.44 16.67 -23.20
N THR A 53 -1.53 17.41 -23.37
CA THR A 53 -2.37 17.88 -22.25
C THR A 53 -3.03 16.70 -21.55
N GLU A 54 -3.65 15.80 -22.31
CA GLU A 54 -4.29 14.62 -21.75
C GLU A 54 -3.26 13.58 -21.29
N ALA A 55 -2.14 13.44 -21.98
CA ALA A 55 -1.07 12.52 -21.65
C ALA A 55 -0.41 12.87 -20.32
N LYS A 56 -0.32 14.17 -19.96
CA LYS A 56 0.09 14.59 -18.60
C LYS A 56 -0.86 14.03 -17.53
N LEU A 57 -2.17 14.08 -17.77
CA LEU A 57 -3.15 13.51 -16.85
C LEU A 57 -3.00 11.98 -16.76
N VAL A 58 -2.76 11.29 -17.88
CA VAL A 58 -2.49 9.85 -17.88
C VAL A 58 -1.25 9.51 -17.05
N ARG A 59 -0.12 10.20 -17.26
CA ARG A 59 1.10 9.98 -16.46
C ARG A 59 0.84 10.20 -14.97
N ARG A 60 0.17 11.31 -14.62
CA ARG A 60 -0.26 11.61 -13.25
C ARG A 60 -1.12 10.48 -12.66
N ILE A 61 -2.04 9.88 -13.42
CA ILE A 61 -2.88 8.76 -12.94
C ILE A 61 -2.02 7.56 -12.54
N PHE A 62 -0.98 7.22 -13.30
CA PHE A 62 -0.08 6.12 -12.96
C PHE A 62 0.74 6.44 -11.71
N ASP A 63 1.32 7.65 -11.63
CA ASP A 63 2.11 8.08 -10.49
C ASP A 63 1.27 8.21 -9.20
N ASP A 64 0.07 8.77 -9.30
CA ASP A 64 -0.87 8.90 -8.18
C ASP A 64 -1.32 7.53 -7.66
N PHE A 65 -1.44 6.51 -8.54
CA PHE A 65 -1.74 5.16 -8.07
C PHE A 65 -0.59 4.54 -7.27
N VAL A 66 0.66 4.78 -7.68
CA VAL A 66 1.84 4.32 -6.92
C VAL A 66 1.90 4.98 -5.55
N THR A 67 1.63 6.28 -5.49
CA THR A 67 1.64 7.07 -4.26
C THR A 67 0.48 6.73 -3.33
N LEU A 68 -0.76 6.86 -3.82
CA LEU A 68 -1.99 6.73 -3.01
C LEU A 68 -2.41 5.27 -2.79
N ARG A 69 -1.98 4.36 -3.67
CA ARG A 69 -2.33 2.93 -3.66
C ARG A 69 -3.84 2.67 -3.60
N SER A 70 -4.68 3.62 -4.04
CA SER A 70 -6.14 3.52 -3.95
C SER A 70 -6.87 4.36 -5.02
N ALA A 71 -7.45 3.66 -5.99
CA ALA A 71 -8.29 4.27 -7.02
C ALA A 71 -9.55 4.97 -6.47
N THR A 72 -10.04 4.59 -5.28
CA THR A 72 -11.18 5.29 -4.66
C THR A 72 -10.79 6.68 -4.18
N LEU A 73 -9.58 6.81 -3.60
CA LEU A 73 -9.07 8.10 -3.16
C LEU A 73 -8.74 9.00 -4.35
N MET A 74 -8.14 8.43 -5.40
CA MET A 74 -7.89 9.14 -6.66
C MET A 74 -9.19 9.67 -7.28
N ALA A 75 -10.23 8.84 -7.39
CA ALA A 75 -11.51 9.26 -7.93
C ALA A 75 -12.13 10.43 -7.13
N LYS A 76 -12.00 10.41 -5.79
CA LYS A 76 -12.44 11.52 -4.94
C LYS A 76 -11.62 12.79 -5.18
N ALA A 77 -10.29 12.68 -5.26
CA ALA A 77 -9.40 13.82 -5.52
C ALA A 77 -9.69 14.45 -6.89
N TYR A 78 -9.74 13.65 -7.94
CA TYR A 78 -10.06 14.13 -9.29
C TYR A 78 -11.47 14.70 -9.41
N GLY A 79 -12.44 14.16 -8.66
CA GLY A 79 -13.78 14.73 -8.57
C GLY A 79 -13.78 16.14 -7.95
N ALA A 80 -12.95 16.37 -6.92
CA ALA A 80 -12.80 17.68 -6.30
C ALA A 80 -12.09 18.69 -7.21
N GLU A 81 -11.18 18.22 -8.06
CA GLU A 81 -10.47 19.04 -9.06
C GLU A 81 -11.27 19.28 -10.35
N GLY A 82 -12.42 18.60 -10.52
CA GLY A 82 -13.21 18.66 -11.75
C GLY A 82 -12.60 17.92 -12.95
N ALA A 83 -11.63 17.04 -12.72
CA ALA A 83 -11.00 16.25 -13.78
C ALA A 83 -11.97 15.19 -14.32
N VAL A 84 -12.02 15.08 -15.66
CA VAL A 84 -12.96 14.21 -16.37
C VAL A 84 -12.26 13.28 -17.36
N THR A 85 -12.95 12.22 -17.71
CA THR A 85 -12.57 11.28 -18.77
C THR A 85 -12.71 11.91 -20.16
N LYS A 86 -12.17 11.26 -21.20
CA LYS A 86 -12.32 11.70 -22.60
C LYS A 86 -13.78 11.90 -23.01
N SER A 87 -14.72 11.17 -22.40
CA SER A 87 -16.18 11.30 -22.63
C SER A 87 -16.87 12.35 -21.74
N GLY A 88 -16.12 13.18 -21.01
CA GLY A 88 -16.65 14.22 -20.11
C GLY A 88 -17.25 13.69 -18.80
N LYS A 89 -17.14 12.40 -18.51
CA LYS A 89 -17.65 11.81 -17.26
C LYS A 89 -16.61 11.88 -16.13
N PRO A 90 -17.02 12.03 -14.86
CA PRO A 90 -16.11 11.96 -13.72
C PRO A 90 -15.36 10.61 -13.65
N PHE A 91 -14.15 10.64 -13.10
CA PHE A 91 -13.40 9.41 -12.85
C PHE A 91 -14.06 8.57 -11.77
N THR A 92 -14.24 7.27 -12.07
CA THR A 92 -14.67 6.27 -11.09
C THR A 92 -13.54 5.29 -10.82
N LYS A 93 -13.62 4.55 -9.70
CA LYS A 93 -12.70 3.44 -9.41
C LYS A 93 -12.58 2.49 -10.62
N GLN A 94 -13.70 2.12 -11.24
CA GLN A 94 -13.70 1.20 -12.38
C GLN A 94 -13.00 1.80 -13.60
N THR A 95 -13.23 3.07 -13.89
CA THR A 95 -12.58 3.76 -15.01
C THR A 95 -11.07 3.82 -14.83
N LEU A 96 -10.61 4.15 -13.61
CA LEU A 96 -9.18 4.19 -13.30
C LEU A 96 -8.53 2.81 -13.45
N TYR A 97 -9.14 1.75 -12.93
CA TYR A 97 -8.61 0.39 -13.13
C TYR A 97 -8.59 -0.03 -14.60
N LYS A 98 -9.60 0.35 -15.40
CA LYS A 98 -9.59 0.11 -16.85
C LYS A 98 -8.42 0.81 -17.53
N MET A 99 -8.09 2.03 -17.11
CA MET A 99 -6.95 2.78 -17.64
C MET A 99 -5.61 2.15 -17.22
N LEU A 100 -5.45 1.80 -15.94
CA LEU A 100 -4.22 1.18 -15.42
C LEU A 100 -3.92 -0.17 -16.09
N HIS A 101 -4.93 -0.89 -16.59
CA HIS A 101 -4.75 -2.15 -17.34
C HIS A 101 -4.67 -1.95 -18.87
N ASN A 102 -4.79 -0.72 -19.37
CA ASN A 102 -4.79 -0.47 -20.80
C ASN A 102 -3.35 -0.42 -21.35
N ARG A 103 -2.91 -1.52 -21.96
CA ARG A 103 -1.56 -1.66 -22.55
C ARG A 103 -1.30 -0.68 -23.72
N MET A 104 -2.33 0.00 -24.23
CA MET A 104 -2.11 1.11 -25.17
C MET A 104 -1.25 2.23 -24.59
N TYR A 105 -1.22 2.42 -23.27
CA TYR A 105 -0.33 3.41 -22.66
C TYR A 105 1.15 3.00 -22.72
N LEU A 106 1.44 1.71 -22.83
CA LEU A 106 2.78 1.16 -23.07
C LEU A 106 3.19 1.16 -24.56
N GLY A 107 2.35 1.68 -25.45
CA GLY A 107 2.63 1.61 -26.89
C GLY A 107 2.26 0.26 -27.51
N GLU A 108 1.37 -0.53 -26.90
CA GLU A 108 1.00 -1.85 -27.40
C GLU A 108 -0.48 -1.93 -27.82
N ILE A 109 -0.80 -2.88 -28.69
CA ILE A 109 -2.17 -3.21 -29.11
C ILE A 109 -2.50 -4.65 -28.70
N VAL A 110 -3.60 -4.82 -27.97
CA VAL A 110 -4.06 -6.14 -27.52
C VAL A 110 -5.12 -6.68 -28.48
N HIS A 111 -4.97 -7.94 -28.89
CA HIS A 111 -5.97 -8.70 -29.62
C HIS A 111 -6.06 -10.14 -29.10
N LYS A 112 -7.26 -10.57 -28.69
CA LYS A 112 -7.52 -11.93 -28.16
C LYS A 112 -6.52 -12.37 -27.07
N GLY A 113 -6.12 -11.44 -26.20
CA GLY A 113 -5.18 -11.71 -25.10
C GLY A 113 -3.70 -11.64 -25.48
N GLN A 114 -3.37 -11.57 -26.77
CA GLN A 114 -2.00 -11.33 -27.23
C GLN A 114 -1.73 -9.84 -27.36
N SER A 115 -0.52 -9.41 -26.98
CA SER A 115 -0.04 -8.04 -27.13
C SER A 115 0.95 -7.94 -28.29
N PHE A 116 0.83 -6.87 -29.06
CA PHE A 116 1.70 -6.57 -30.19
C PHE A 116 2.23 -5.15 -30.05
N PRO A 117 3.48 -4.87 -30.46
CA PRO A 117 3.99 -3.50 -30.54
C PRO A 117 3.06 -2.65 -31.43
N GLY A 118 2.57 -1.54 -30.88
CA GLY A 118 1.77 -0.56 -31.58
C GLY A 118 2.64 0.42 -32.37
N GLN A 119 2.04 1.08 -33.37
CA GLN A 119 2.70 2.15 -34.13
C GLN A 119 2.66 3.50 -33.41
N HIS A 120 1.94 3.60 -32.29
CA HIS A 120 1.79 4.81 -31.52
C HIS A 120 2.84 4.91 -30.42
N GLN A 121 3.22 6.15 -30.09
CA GLN A 121 4.18 6.41 -29.02
C GLN A 121 3.58 6.05 -27.65
N ALA A 122 4.35 5.39 -26.80
CA ALA A 122 3.95 5.12 -25.42
C ALA A 122 3.85 6.41 -24.58
N ILE A 123 2.86 6.48 -23.70
CA ILE A 123 2.70 7.58 -22.72
C ILE A 123 3.40 7.26 -21.41
N VAL A 124 3.38 5.99 -20.99
CA VAL A 124 3.99 5.49 -19.75
C VAL A 124 5.19 4.60 -20.05
N THR A 125 6.17 4.62 -19.15
CA THR A 125 7.35 3.76 -19.25
C THR A 125 7.07 2.35 -18.74
N GLN A 126 7.89 1.38 -19.16
CA GLN A 126 7.81 0.01 -18.65
C GLN A 126 7.98 -0.04 -17.12
N ALA A 127 8.92 0.72 -16.56
CA ALA A 127 9.14 0.79 -15.12
C ALA A 127 7.91 1.31 -14.35
N GLN A 128 7.24 2.36 -14.84
CA GLN A 128 6.01 2.86 -14.22
C GLN A 128 4.87 1.84 -14.29
N TRP A 129 4.73 1.15 -15.43
CA TRP A 129 3.76 0.08 -15.59
C TRP A 129 4.00 -1.06 -14.60
N ASP A 130 5.24 -1.54 -14.52
CA ASP A 130 5.61 -2.64 -13.63
C ASP A 130 5.39 -2.26 -12.16
N ALA A 131 5.71 -1.03 -11.75
CA ALA A 131 5.45 -0.54 -10.40
C ALA A 131 3.96 -0.56 -10.04
N VAL A 132 3.09 -0.10 -10.96
CA VAL A 132 1.63 -0.14 -10.78
C VAL A 132 1.14 -1.59 -10.69
N HIS A 133 1.61 -2.47 -11.57
CA HIS A 133 1.16 -3.85 -11.61
C HIS A 133 1.65 -4.70 -10.44
N ALA A 134 2.85 -4.42 -9.92
CA ALA A 134 3.32 -4.99 -8.66
C ALA A 134 2.36 -4.65 -7.51
N LEU A 135 1.90 -3.39 -7.42
CA LEU A 135 0.91 -2.98 -6.42
C LEU A 135 -0.48 -3.60 -6.66
N ILE A 136 -0.90 -3.77 -7.91
CA ILE A 136 -2.18 -4.42 -8.22
C ILE A 136 -2.14 -5.92 -7.86
N ALA A 137 -0.98 -6.57 -8.00
CA ALA A 137 -0.79 -7.98 -7.67
C ALA A 137 -0.77 -8.27 -6.16
N THR A 138 -0.50 -7.27 -5.31
CA THR A 138 -0.61 -7.42 -3.85
C THR A 138 -2.04 -7.74 -3.40
N ASP A 139 -2.17 -8.41 -2.25
CA ASP A 139 -3.48 -8.70 -1.66
C ASP A 139 -4.29 -7.41 -1.45
N GLY A 140 -5.51 -7.40 -1.99
CA GLY A 140 -6.36 -6.21 -1.98
C GLY A 140 -6.82 -5.78 -0.58
N ILE A 141 -6.91 -6.72 0.37
CA ILE A 141 -7.24 -6.46 1.77
C ILE A 141 -6.03 -5.83 2.47
N GLU A 142 -4.84 -6.39 2.27
CA GLU A 142 -3.59 -5.86 2.85
C GLU A 142 -3.30 -4.46 2.34
N ARG A 143 -3.32 -4.23 1.02
CA ARG A 143 -3.12 -2.89 0.43
C ARG A 143 -4.13 -1.88 0.96
N ARG A 144 -5.40 -2.27 1.11
CA ARG A 144 -6.44 -1.40 1.67
C ARG A 144 -6.15 -1.07 3.13
N ARG A 145 -5.69 -2.04 3.92
CA ARG A 145 -5.30 -1.85 5.32
C ARG A 145 -4.13 -0.89 5.43
N GLU A 146 -3.06 -1.11 4.68
CA GLU A 146 -1.88 -0.23 4.64
C GLU A 146 -2.25 1.21 4.26
N THR A 147 -3.04 1.37 3.19
CA THR A 147 -3.48 2.71 2.74
C THR A 147 -4.25 3.42 3.83
N LYS A 148 -5.14 2.70 4.52
CA LYS A 148 -5.93 3.26 5.61
C LYS A 148 -5.08 3.59 6.83
N ASP A 149 -4.05 2.80 7.11
CA ASP A 149 -3.13 3.07 8.21
C ASP A 149 -2.26 4.31 7.91
N ARG A 150 -1.84 4.53 6.65
CA ARG A 150 -1.14 5.76 6.22
C ARG A 150 -1.98 7.03 6.37
N GLN A 151 -3.30 6.94 6.18
CA GLN A 151 -4.21 8.10 6.25
C GLN A 151 -4.65 8.46 7.66
N ARG A 152 -4.34 7.62 8.65
CA ARG A 152 -4.82 7.80 10.02
C ARG A 152 -3.70 8.31 10.89
N ASP A 153 -4.08 9.05 11.92
CA ASP A 153 -3.14 9.44 12.96
C ASP A 153 -2.44 8.19 13.51
N PRO A 154 -1.11 8.26 13.73
CA PRO A 154 -0.34 7.20 14.34
C PRO A 154 -0.90 6.92 15.74
N VAL A 155 -1.11 5.63 16.02
CA VAL A 155 -1.62 5.13 17.29
C VAL A 155 -0.76 3.93 17.66
N LEU A 156 0.00 4.06 18.75
CA LEU A 156 1.13 3.20 19.08
C LEU A 156 0.74 1.72 19.12
N LEU A 157 -0.34 1.37 19.84
CA LEU A 157 -0.73 -0.03 20.09
C LEU A 157 -1.78 -0.54 19.13
N ARG A 158 -1.91 0.09 17.96
CA ARG A 158 -2.89 -0.33 16.96
C ARG A 158 -2.63 -1.77 16.51
N SER A 159 -3.61 -2.62 16.76
CA SER A 159 -3.56 -4.07 16.46
C SER A 159 -2.57 -4.87 17.30
N LEU A 160 -1.94 -4.26 18.31
CA LEU A 160 -0.99 -4.92 19.19
C LEU A 160 -1.62 -5.28 20.54
N LEU A 161 -2.67 -4.57 20.97
CA LEU A 161 -3.26 -4.75 22.30
C LEU A 161 -4.37 -5.81 22.34
N PHE A 162 -4.29 -6.72 23.30
CA PHE A 162 -5.20 -7.83 23.53
C PHE A 162 -5.56 -7.96 25.02
N THR A 163 -6.73 -8.53 25.27
CA THR A 163 -7.16 -9.01 26.58
C THR A 163 -6.62 -10.43 26.84
N PRO A 164 -6.68 -10.94 28.08
CA PRO A 164 -6.23 -12.29 28.43
C PRO A 164 -7.01 -13.39 27.73
N ASP A 165 -8.30 -13.18 27.47
CA ASP A 165 -9.15 -14.10 26.69
C ASP A 165 -8.88 -14.03 25.17
N GLY A 166 -7.87 -13.27 24.75
CA GLY A 166 -7.43 -13.16 23.36
C GLY A 166 -8.23 -12.18 22.52
N GLU A 167 -9.17 -11.43 23.10
CA GLU A 167 -9.92 -10.39 22.40
C GLU A 167 -9.02 -9.19 22.08
N ARG A 168 -9.07 -8.72 20.83
CA ARG A 168 -8.29 -7.54 20.43
C ARG A 168 -8.95 -6.27 20.93
N LEU A 169 -8.16 -5.34 21.47
CA LEU A 169 -8.60 -3.98 21.73
C LEU A 169 -8.24 -3.07 20.55
N VAL A 170 -9.20 -2.24 20.15
CA VAL A 170 -9.05 -1.29 19.03
C VAL A 170 -9.14 0.14 19.54
N PRO A 171 -8.38 1.07 18.94
CA PRO A 171 -8.45 2.46 19.32
C PRO A 171 -9.84 3.04 19.05
N SER A 172 -10.32 3.78 20.03
CA SER A 172 -11.60 4.47 20.08
C SER A 172 -11.37 5.86 20.69
N TYR A 173 -12.30 6.76 20.44
CA TYR A 173 -12.27 8.08 21.06
C TYR A 173 -13.68 8.59 21.35
N THR A 174 -13.77 9.52 22.28
CA THR A 174 -14.99 10.26 22.58
C THR A 174 -14.65 11.73 22.69
N VAL A 175 -15.48 12.58 22.09
CA VAL A 175 -15.33 14.04 22.17
C VAL A 175 -16.37 14.56 23.14
N LYS A 176 -15.93 15.25 24.19
CA LYS A 176 -16.81 15.88 25.18
C LYS A 176 -16.33 17.29 25.45
N LYS A 177 -17.21 18.29 25.30
CA LYS A 177 -16.90 19.72 25.48
C LYS A 177 -15.61 20.17 24.75
N GLY A 178 -15.44 19.72 23.51
CA GLY A 178 -14.26 20.04 22.69
C GLY A 178 -12.97 19.27 23.04
N LYS A 179 -12.93 18.49 24.14
CA LYS A 179 -11.79 17.65 24.49
C LYS A 179 -11.97 16.24 23.94
N THR A 180 -10.93 15.71 23.29
CA THR A 180 -10.89 14.35 22.75
C THR A 180 -10.23 13.41 23.77
N TYR A 181 -10.96 12.38 24.18
CA TYR A 181 -10.47 11.31 25.06
C TYR A 181 -10.25 10.06 24.23
N ARG A 182 -9.06 9.46 24.31
CA ARG A 182 -8.67 8.27 23.55
C ARG A 182 -8.63 7.05 24.45
N TYR A 183 -9.15 5.94 23.93
CA TYR A 183 -9.25 4.67 24.63
C TYR A 183 -8.94 3.50 23.71
N TYR A 184 -8.56 2.36 24.28
CA TYR A 184 -8.58 1.08 23.62
C TYR A 184 -9.80 0.30 24.10
N SER A 185 -10.69 -0.09 23.18
CA SER A 185 -11.94 -0.78 23.53
C SER A 185 -11.99 -2.17 22.86
N PRO A 186 -12.52 -3.19 23.54
CA PRO A 186 -12.67 -4.51 22.94
C PRO A 186 -13.54 -4.50 21.68
N VAL A 187 -13.21 -5.34 20.70
CA VAL A 187 -13.91 -5.38 19.41
C VAL A 187 -15.38 -5.82 19.56
N LYS A 188 -15.67 -6.77 20.45
CA LYS A 188 -17.02 -7.24 20.79
C LYS A 188 -17.84 -6.11 21.40
N HIS A 189 -17.26 -5.34 22.33
CA HIS A 189 -17.92 -4.14 22.88
C HIS A 189 -18.37 -3.19 21.76
N ARG A 190 -17.53 -2.98 20.74
CA ARG A 190 -17.85 -2.09 19.60
C ARG A 190 -18.89 -2.68 18.64
N ARG A 191 -18.93 -4.00 18.45
CA ARG A 191 -19.80 -4.65 17.46
C ARG A 191 -21.14 -5.11 18.02
N LEU A 192 -21.16 -5.58 19.26
CA LEU A 192 -22.28 -6.26 19.90
C LEU A 192 -22.83 -5.48 21.10
N GLY A 193 -22.08 -4.48 21.60
CA GLY A 193 -22.45 -3.66 22.75
C GLY A 193 -21.70 -4.03 24.02
N ALA A 194 -21.87 -3.23 25.07
CA ALA A 194 -21.02 -3.27 26.27
C ALA A 194 -21.04 -4.60 27.03
N TRP A 195 -22.17 -5.32 26.97
CA TRP A 195 -22.37 -6.61 27.60
C TRP A 195 -21.58 -7.76 26.96
N ALA A 196 -21.05 -7.56 25.76
CA ALA A 196 -20.45 -8.64 24.96
C ALA A 196 -18.95 -8.89 25.25
N SER A 197 -18.31 -8.04 26.07
CA SER A 197 -16.94 -8.25 26.52
C SER A 197 -16.90 -8.18 28.05
N GLN A 198 -16.08 -9.04 28.65
CA GLN A 198 -15.81 -9.02 30.10
C GLN A 198 -14.84 -7.90 30.46
N HIS A 199 -14.16 -7.32 29.46
CA HIS A 199 -13.14 -6.29 29.65
C HIS A 199 -13.67 -4.90 29.27
N GLY A 200 -13.25 -3.88 30.02
CA GLY A 200 -13.62 -2.50 29.79
C GLY A 200 -12.71 -1.78 28.79
N ALA A 201 -13.04 -0.53 28.48
CA ALA A 201 -12.16 0.34 27.70
C ALA A 201 -10.98 0.82 28.57
N LEU A 202 -9.78 0.82 28.01
CA LEU A 202 -8.55 1.26 28.67
C LEU A 202 -8.15 2.66 28.22
N PRO A 203 -7.72 3.57 29.12
CA PRO A 203 -7.19 4.88 28.72
C PRO A 203 -5.94 4.74 27.85
N ALA A 204 -5.96 5.31 26.65
CA ALA A 204 -4.86 5.12 25.68
C ALA A 204 -3.53 5.66 26.21
N ALA A 205 -3.51 6.87 26.77
CA ALA A 205 -2.28 7.50 27.25
C ALA A 205 -1.55 6.67 28.32
N ALA A 206 -2.29 6.10 29.28
CA ALA A 206 -1.70 5.32 30.36
C ALA A 206 -1.08 4.01 29.85
N VAL A 207 -1.77 3.29 28.96
CA VAL A 207 -1.27 2.02 28.42
C VAL A 207 -0.13 2.26 27.43
N GLU A 208 -0.20 3.30 26.60
CA GLU A 208 0.86 3.66 25.66
C GLU A 208 2.14 4.09 26.37
N GLU A 209 2.04 4.82 27.48
CA GLU A 209 3.17 5.20 28.31
C GLU A 209 3.85 3.96 28.92
N LEU A 210 3.08 3.04 29.50
CA LEU A 210 3.62 1.80 30.06
C LEU A 210 4.33 0.95 28.99
N VAL A 211 3.73 0.78 27.81
CA VAL A 211 4.37 0.03 26.73
C VAL A 211 5.62 0.74 26.24
N THR A 212 5.60 2.07 26.12
CA THR A 212 6.77 2.87 25.74
C THR A 212 7.93 2.66 26.70
N GLN A 213 7.67 2.72 28.01
CA GLN A 213 8.68 2.47 29.04
C GLN A 213 9.29 1.07 28.90
N GLN A 214 8.47 0.04 28.62
CA GLN A 214 8.97 -1.32 28.40
C GLN A 214 9.79 -1.46 27.11
N ILE A 215 9.44 -0.76 26.02
CA ILE A 215 10.24 -0.75 24.79
C ILE A 215 11.62 -0.11 25.05
N VAL A 216 11.65 1.06 25.70
CA VAL A 216 12.89 1.77 26.02
C VAL A 216 13.77 0.95 26.97
N ALA A 217 13.15 0.32 27.98
CA ALA A 217 13.85 -0.59 28.89
C ALA A 217 14.40 -1.81 28.15
N ALA A 218 13.64 -2.42 27.25
CA ALA A 218 14.07 -3.57 26.47
C ALA A 218 15.24 -3.25 25.53
N LEU A 219 15.22 -2.08 24.88
CA LEU A 219 16.33 -1.58 24.04
C LEU A 219 17.62 -1.35 24.84
N SER A 220 17.52 -1.14 26.15
CA SER A 220 18.66 -0.90 27.04
C SER A 220 19.04 -2.11 27.89
N ALA A 221 18.21 -3.15 27.94
CA ALA A 221 18.36 -4.30 28.82
C ALA A 221 19.56 -5.17 28.39
N PRO A 222 20.57 -5.37 29.27
CA PRO A 222 21.80 -6.07 28.89
C PRO A 222 21.57 -7.47 28.31
N HIS A 223 20.63 -8.24 28.87
CA HIS A 223 20.34 -9.60 28.43
C HIS A 223 19.62 -9.67 27.08
N LEU A 224 18.69 -8.75 26.79
CA LEU A 224 18.02 -8.70 25.48
C LEU A 224 18.97 -8.24 24.39
N VAL A 225 19.77 -7.20 24.68
CA VAL A 225 20.78 -6.69 23.77
C VAL A 225 21.85 -7.76 23.48
N GLN A 226 22.28 -8.51 24.50
CA GLN A 226 23.18 -9.65 24.33
C GLN A 226 22.56 -10.76 23.47
N ALA A 227 21.29 -11.12 23.70
CA ALA A 227 20.62 -12.15 22.91
C ALA A 227 20.49 -11.75 21.44
N VAL A 228 20.23 -10.47 21.16
CA VAL A 228 20.21 -9.91 19.80
C VAL A 228 21.61 -9.99 19.17
N TRP A 229 22.66 -9.62 19.91
CA TRP A 229 24.05 -9.73 19.45
C TRP A 229 24.46 -11.17 19.14
N ASP A 230 24.17 -12.11 20.05
CA ASP A 230 24.49 -13.54 19.88
C ASP A 230 23.87 -14.11 18.61
N ARG A 231 22.71 -13.59 18.19
CA ARG A 231 22.03 -14.00 16.97
C ARG A 231 22.58 -13.33 15.71
N ILE A 232 23.02 -12.08 15.81
CA ILE A 232 23.58 -11.33 14.67
C ILE A 232 24.96 -11.86 14.32
N ARG A 233 25.82 -12.15 15.30
CA ARG A 233 27.17 -12.69 15.04
C ARG A 233 27.15 -14.00 14.26
N GLU A 234 26.11 -14.81 14.41
CA GLU A 234 25.91 -16.04 13.63
C GLU A 234 25.62 -15.75 12.15
N SER A 235 24.84 -14.70 11.89
CA SER A 235 24.44 -14.30 10.53
C SER A 235 25.47 -13.40 9.85
N HIS A 236 26.27 -12.67 10.63
CA HIS A 236 27.18 -11.63 10.16
C HIS A 236 28.47 -11.57 10.99
N PRO A 237 29.45 -12.45 10.71
CA PRO A 237 30.69 -12.54 11.48
C PRO A 237 31.64 -11.33 11.35
N GLY A 238 31.35 -10.39 10.44
CA GLY A 238 32.15 -9.18 10.23
C GLY A 238 31.75 -7.97 11.06
N LEU A 239 30.66 -8.06 11.83
CA LEU A 239 30.22 -7.00 12.73
C LEU A 239 30.83 -7.19 14.12
N THR A 240 30.99 -6.09 14.85
CA THR A 240 31.43 -6.08 16.26
C THR A 240 30.26 -5.82 17.20
N GLU A 241 30.39 -6.23 18.47
CA GLU A 241 29.36 -6.02 19.48
C GLU A 241 28.99 -4.52 19.64
N PRO A 242 29.94 -3.56 19.73
CA PRO A 242 29.59 -2.15 19.89
C PRO A 242 28.80 -1.57 18.70
N GLU A 243 29.07 -2.04 17.48
CA GLU A 243 28.37 -1.59 16.27
C GLU A 243 26.88 -1.99 16.24
N VAL A 244 26.49 -2.98 17.04
CA VAL A 244 25.09 -3.40 17.20
C VAL A 244 24.47 -2.81 18.46
N VAL A 245 25.20 -2.86 19.57
CA VAL A 245 24.69 -2.50 20.90
C VAL A 245 24.53 -0.99 21.06
N LEU A 246 25.46 -0.19 20.55
CA LEU A 246 25.45 1.26 20.75
C LEU A 246 24.27 1.93 20.01
N PRO A 247 23.97 1.61 18.73
CA PRO A 247 22.77 2.15 18.06
C PRO A 247 21.46 1.81 18.76
N MET A 248 21.33 0.59 19.31
CA MET A 248 20.12 0.20 20.08
C MET A 248 19.94 1.04 21.34
N ARG A 249 21.03 1.28 22.09
CA ARG A 249 20.99 2.15 23.28
C ARG A 249 20.73 3.61 22.91
N ASN A 250 21.35 4.10 21.84
CA ASN A 250 21.09 5.45 21.32
C ASN A 250 19.62 5.60 20.91
N LEU A 251 19.04 4.60 20.25
CA LEU A 251 17.63 4.60 19.88
C LEU A 251 16.72 4.66 21.11
N ALA A 252 17.08 3.97 22.19
CA ALA A 252 16.34 4.05 23.46
C ALA A 252 16.34 5.48 24.03
N GLY A 253 17.49 6.17 23.98
CA GLY A 253 17.63 7.55 24.43
C GLY A 253 16.88 8.56 23.56
N LEU A 254 16.78 8.29 22.26
CA LEU A 254 16.10 9.16 21.29
C LEU A 254 14.61 8.84 21.12
N TRP A 255 14.08 7.79 21.77
CA TRP A 255 12.72 7.29 21.51
C TRP A 255 11.64 8.38 21.54
N HIS A 256 11.70 9.29 22.53
CA HIS A 256 10.71 10.37 22.68
C HIS A 256 10.86 11.50 21.65
N GLN A 257 12.01 11.59 20.98
CA GLN A 257 12.30 12.57 19.92
C GLN A 257 11.90 12.04 18.54
N LEU A 258 11.75 10.72 18.39
CA LEU A 258 11.27 10.10 17.16
C LEU A 258 9.87 10.61 16.78
N PHE A 259 9.65 10.75 15.46
CA PHE A 259 8.31 11.04 14.95
C PHE A 259 7.30 9.96 15.39
N PRO A 260 6.04 10.31 15.71
CA PRO A 260 5.04 9.33 16.15
C PRO A 260 4.80 8.17 15.16
N ALA A 261 4.98 8.43 13.86
CA ALA A 261 4.90 7.39 12.84
C ALA A 261 6.01 6.34 12.98
N GLU A 262 7.21 6.78 13.36
CA GLU A 262 8.38 5.92 13.55
C GLU A 262 8.28 5.12 14.84
N GLN A 263 7.84 5.73 15.95
CA GLN A 263 7.51 5.00 17.18
C GLN A 263 6.50 3.87 16.90
N CYS A 264 5.45 4.14 16.10
CA CYS A 264 4.47 3.13 15.71
C CYS A 264 5.05 2.05 14.79
N ARG A 265 6.02 2.40 13.92
CA ARG A 265 6.70 1.43 13.05
C ARG A 265 7.55 0.48 13.89
N LEU A 266 8.40 1.04 14.77
CA LEU A 266 9.26 0.29 15.68
C LEU A 266 8.44 -0.57 16.65
N ALA A 267 7.37 -0.06 17.24
CA ALA A 267 6.49 -0.86 18.10
C ALA A 267 5.92 -2.08 17.36
N ARG A 268 5.49 -1.93 16.09
CA ARG A 268 4.99 -3.04 15.27
C ARG A 268 6.09 -4.00 14.79
N LEU A 269 7.32 -3.51 14.70
CA LEU A 269 8.49 -4.31 14.37
C LEU A 269 8.83 -5.22 15.54
N LEU A 270 8.98 -4.64 16.74
CA LEU A 270 9.50 -5.28 17.94
C LEU A 270 8.45 -6.09 18.71
N ILE A 271 7.18 -5.67 18.70
CA ILE A 271 6.13 -6.30 19.49
C ILE A 271 5.27 -7.20 18.62
N GLU A 272 5.08 -8.44 19.07
CA GLU A 272 4.07 -9.33 18.52
C GLU A 272 2.69 -8.99 19.08
N ARG A 273 2.57 -8.98 20.42
CA ARG A 273 1.31 -8.71 21.14
C ARG A 273 1.59 -8.07 22.49
N VAL A 274 0.66 -7.25 22.93
CA VAL A 274 0.59 -6.70 24.29
C VAL A 274 -0.68 -7.27 24.93
N VAL A 275 -0.55 -7.96 26.05
CA VAL A 275 -1.67 -8.56 26.79
C VAL A 275 -1.85 -7.86 28.12
N MET A 276 -3.08 -7.43 28.40
CA MET A 276 -3.44 -6.81 29.68
C MET A 276 -3.96 -7.89 30.63
N ALA A 277 -3.09 -8.44 31.48
CA ALA A 277 -3.45 -9.45 32.49
C ALA A 277 -3.97 -8.80 33.78
N ASP A 278 -4.59 -9.59 34.65
CA ASP A 278 -5.10 -9.13 35.95
C ASP A 278 -3.94 -8.60 36.82
N GLY A 279 -3.76 -7.27 36.81
CA GLY A 279 -2.73 -6.57 37.59
C GLY A 279 -1.44 -6.23 36.85
N GLY A 280 -1.32 -6.51 35.54
CA GLY A 280 -0.07 -6.28 34.81
C GLY A 280 -0.18 -6.18 33.29
N LEU A 281 0.89 -5.65 32.69
CA LEU A 281 1.11 -5.58 31.25
C LEU A 281 2.13 -6.64 30.87
N GLU A 282 1.77 -7.55 29.96
CA GLU A 282 2.69 -8.51 29.36
C GLU A 282 2.96 -8.13 27.91
N ILE A 283 4.24 -8.08 27.51
CA ILE A 283 4.65 -7.83 26.13
C ILE A 283 5.29 -9.09 25.58
N ILE A 284 4.68 -9.62 24.52
CA ILE A 284 5.21 -10.70 23.70
C ILE A 284 6.02 -10.06 22.58
N TRP A 285 7.33 -10.26 22.61
CA TRP A 285 8.28 -9.70 21.65
C TRP A 285 8.35 -10.53 20.38
N ARG A 286 8.68 -9.89 19.26
CA ARG A 286 8.92 -10.54 17.97
C ARG A 286 10.43 -10.66 17.73
N ASP A 287 10.96 -11.88 17.85
CA ASP A 287 12.40 -12.15 17.69
C ASP A 287 12.96 -11.68 16.33
N LEU A 288 12.22 -11.94 15.24
CA LEU A 288 12.59 -11.49 13.89
C LEU A 288 12.58 -9.96 13.76
N GLY A 289 11.77 -9.27 14.56
CA GLY A 289 11.70 -7.81 14.59
C GLY A 289 12.98 -7.18 15.12
N TRP A 290 13.53 -7.76 16.18
CA TRP A 290 14.80 -7.32 16.76
C TRP A 290 15.99 -7.52 15.81
N GLN A 291 15.98 -8.61 15.04
CA GLN A 291 16.98 -8.85 13.98
C GLN A 291 16.87 -7.86 12.83
N ALA A 292 15.64 -7.51 12.43
CA ALA A 292 15.41 -6.49 11.41
C ALA A 292 15.86 -5.10 11.88
N LEU A 293 15.55 -4.73 13.13
CA LEU A 293 15.97 -3.46 13.70
C LEU A 293 17.50 -3.33 13.73
N SER A 294 18.21 -4.37 14.18
CA SER A 294 19.67 -4.33 14.19
C SER A 294 20.29 -4.28 12.79
N ALA A 295 19.59 -4.80 11.78
CA ALA A 295 19.98 -4.63 10.39
C ALA A 295 19.77 -3.20 9.88
N GLU A 296 18.70 -2.53 10.29
CA GLU A 296 18.38 -1.13 9.97
C GLU A 296 19.27 -0.11 10.67
N LEU A 297 19.85 -0.46 11.82
CA LEU A 297 20.72 0.44 12.60
C LEU A 297 22.21 0.33 12.24
N ARG A 298 22.56 -0.42 11.18
CA ARG A 298 23.95 -0.64 10.79
C ARG A 298 24.60 0.64 10.25
N PRO A 299 25.91 0.84 10.47
CA PRO A 299 26.67 1.90 9.80
C PRO A 299 26.50 1.82 8.27
N GLY A 300 26.24 2.95 7.62
CA GLY A 300 26.03 3.03 6.16
C GLY A 300 24.65 2.56 5.67
N SER A 301 23.69 2.36 6.59
CA SER A 301 22.28 2.19 6.24
C SER A 301 21.52 3.52 6.40
N ILE A 302 20.41 3.66 5.66
CA ILE A 302 19.52 4.82 5.77
C ILE A 302 19.06 5.04 7.22
N GLY A 303 18.88 3.97 7.99
CA GLY A 303 18.44 4.08 9.39
C GLY A 303 19.49 4.73 10.30
N ALA A 304 20.77 4.45 10.10
CA ALA A 304 21.85 5.10 10.84
C ALA A 304 21.99 6.59 10.46
N GLU A 305 21.90 6.92 9.17
CA GLU A 305 21.98 8.31 8.69
C GLU A 305 20.78 9.17 9.14
N LEU A 306 19.57 8.58 9.21
CA LEU A 306 18.39 9.28 9.73
C LEU A 306 18.47 9.54 11.23
N GLN A 307 19.05 8.62 12.00
CA GLN A 307 19.26 8.80 13.44
C GLN A 307 20.23 9.97 13.73
N GLU A 308 21.28 10.12 12.92
CA GLU A 308 22.24 11.23 13.02
C GLU A 308 21.59 12.59 12.69
N LEU A 309 20.69 12.63 11.69
CA LEU A 309 19.96 13.84 11.32
C LEU A 309 18.89 14.22 12.36
N GLU A 310 18.22 13.25 12.98
CA GLU A 310 17.20 13.49 14.01
C GLU A 310 17.80 13.95 15.35
N GLY A 311 19.03 13.52 15.69
CA GLY A 311 19.74 14.00 16.88
C GLY A 311 20.37 15.40 16.74
N ALA A 312 20.45 15.94 15.52
CA ALA A 312 21.05 17.25 15.22
C ALA A 312 20.02 18.40 15.08
N ALA A 313 18.72 18.10 15.13
CA ALA A 313 17.61 19.04 14.95
C ALA A 313 16.92 19.40 16.28
#